data_AF-A0A7S2F3E0-F1
#
_entry.id   AF-A0A7S2F3E0-F1
#
_cell.length_a   1.000
_cell.length_b   1.000
_cell.length_c   1.000
_cell.angle_alpha   90.00
_cell.angle_beta   90.00
_cell.angle_gamma   90.00
#
_symmetry.space_group_name_H-M   'P 1'
#
loop_
_entity.id
_entity.type
_entity.pdbx_description
1 polymer ?
#
loop_
_entity_poly.entity_id
_entity_poly.type
_entity_poly.pdbx_seq_one_letter_code
_entity_poly.pdbx_strand_id
1 'polypeptide(L)'
;GVRDTRKIVGRYNLTSEDVRNQARFADTVGIFPEFIDGYSILILPTSGRYFQVPYGCLVPQGVDNLLVAGRCVAGDKTSHAAVRNMMCCCVTGQGAGVAAA
;
A
#
# COMPACT_ATOMS: atom_id res chain seq x y z
N GLY A 1 2.06 1.52 -21.31
CA GLY A 1 1.96 2.48 -20.18
C GLY A 1 2.89 2.05 -19.05
N VAL A 2 3.44 3.01 -18.29
CA VAL A 2 4.38 2.74 -17.18
C VAL A 2 3.61 2.32 -15.92
N ARG A 3 3.91 1.12 -15.39
CA ARG A 3 3.19 0.52 -14.25
C ARG A 3 3.85 0.78 -12.90
N ASP A 4 5.16 1.03 -12.87
CA ASP A 4 5.94 1.25 -11.64
C ASP A 4 6.92 2.42 -11.83
N THR A 5 7.05 3.25 -10.80
CA THR A 5 7.86 4.47 -10.78
C THR A 5 8.51 4.64 -9.39
N ARG A 6 8.77 5.88 -8.99
CA ARG A 6 9.43 6.19 -7.71
C ARG A 6 8.44 5.98 -6.56
N LYS A 7 8.95 5.37 -5.49
CA LYS A 7 8.26 5.15 -4.22
C LYS A 7 9.06 5.84 -3.12
N ILE A 8 8.38 6.27 -2.07
CA ILE A 8 9.08 6.75 -0.88
C ILE A 8 9.69 5.58 -0.10
N VAL A 9 10.69 5.90 0.72
CA VAL A 9 11.07 5.05 1.86
C VAL A 9 10.21 5.51 3.03
N GLY A 10 9.31 4.64 3.47
CA GLY A 10 8.35 4.95 4.53
C GLY A 10 8.81 4.50 5.91
N ARG A 11 8.10 4.91 6.96
CA ARG A 11 8.27 4.32 8.31
C ARG A 11 8.02 2.81 8.30
N TYR A 12 7.13 2.36 7.43
CA TYR A 12 6.91 0.95 7.13
C TYR A 12 6.90 0.73 5.62
N ASN A 13 7.70 -0.23 5.13
CA ASN A 13 7.69 -0.63 3.73
C ASN A 13 6.87 -1.92 3.60
N LEU A 14 5.71 -1.86 2.94
CA LEU A 14 4.87 -3.03 2.70
C LEU A 14 5.62 -4.11 1.92
N THR A 15 5.53 -5.35 2.39
CA THR A 15 6.16 -6.50 1.76
C THR A 15 5.16 -7.35 0.99
N SER A 16 5.67 -8.18 0.08
CA SER A 16 4.87 -9.19 -0.60
C SER A 16 4.26 -10.21 0.36
N GLU A 17 4.93 -10.49 1.48
CA GLU A 17 4.45 -11.37 2.53
C GLU A 17 3.27 -10.73 3.27
N ASP A 18 3.31 -9.42 3.52
CA ASP A 18 2.19 -8.71 4.16
C ASP A 18 0.90 -8.85 3.37
N VAL A 19 0.99 -8.69 2.04
CA VAL A 19 -0.14 -8.83 1.13
C VAL A 19 -0.64 -10.28 1.12
N ARG A 20 0.27 -11.26 1.04
CA ARG A 20 -0.07 -12.68 0.90
C ARG A 20 -0.53 -13.36 2.19
N ASN A 21 -0.13 -12.83 3.34
CA ASN A 21 -0.40 -13.42 4.65
C ASN A 21 -1.42 -12.62 5.47
N GLN A 22 -2.15 -11.68 4.84
CA GLN A 22 -3.19 -10.88 5.48
C GLN A 22 -2.66 -10.11 6.70
N ALA A 23 -1.54 -9.41 6.53
CA ALA A 23 -0.92 -8.69 7.63
C ALA A 23 -1.90 -7.75 8.34
N ARG A 24 -1.64 -7.59 9.64
CA ARG A 24 -2.42 -6.79 10.57
C ARG A 24 -1.50 -5.76 11.22
N PHE A 25 -1.98 -4.54 11.32
CA PHE A 25 -1.23 -3.38 11.78
C PHE A 25 -2.07 -2.60 12.77
N ALA A 26 -1.44 -2.16 13.86
CA ALA A 26 -2.11 -1.33 14.88
C ALA A 26 -2.48 0.05 14.33
N ASP A 27 -1.71 0.55 13.35
CA ASP A 27 -1.87 1.85 12.70
C ASP A 27 -2.58 1.73 11.34
N THR A 28 -3.51 0.79 11.19
CA THR A 28 -4.22 0.57 9.92
C THR A 28 -5.06 1.79 9.50
N VAL A 29 -4.89 2.25 8.26
CA VAL A 29 -5.75 3.29 7.65
C VAL A 29 -6.85 2.71 6.77
N GLY A 30 -6.79 1.41 6.49
CA GLY A 30 -7.81 0.71 5.73
C GLY A 30 -7.38 -0.69 5.31
N ILE A 31 -8.20 -1.33 4.49
CA ILE A 31 -7.96 -2.70 4.01
C ILE A 31 -8.00 -2.76 2.49
N PHE A 32 -7.26 -3.71 1.93
CA PHE A 32 -7.31 -4.03 0.51
C PHE A 32 -7.25 -5.55 0.32
N PRO A 33 -8.03 -6.14 -0.62
CA PRO A 33 -7.95 -7.57 -0.88
C PRO A 33 -6.55 -8.00 -1.31
N GLU A 34 -6.26 -9.29 -1.15
CA GLU A 34 -5.07 -9.95 -1.70
C GLU A 34 -5.17 -10.00 -3.23
N PHE A 35 -4.94 -8.84 -3.86
CA PHE A 35 -4.97 -8.68 -5.31
C PHE A 35 -3.59 -8.24 -5.79
N ILE A 36 -2.89 -9.14 -6.47
CA ILE A 36 -1.60 -8.87 -7.11
C ILE A 36 -1.76 -9.07 -8.61
N ASP A 37 -1.58 -8.01 -9.40
CA ASP A 37 -1.47 -8.08 -10.86
C ASP A 37 -0.16 -7.42 -11.29
N GLY A 38 0.88 -8.23 -11.53
CA GLY A 38 2.15 -7.74 -12.03
C GLY A 38 3.32 -8.68 -11.76
N TYR A 39 4.43 -8.43 -12.45
CA TYR A 39 5.69 -9.16 -12.27
C TYR A 39 5.55 -10.69 -12.37
N SER A 40 4.77 -11.13 -13.36
CA SER A 40 4.45 -12.56 -13.61
C SER A 40 3.70 -13.24 -12.47
N ILE A 41 3.08 -12.48 -11.56
CA ILE A 41 2.23 -12.95 -10.49
C ILE A 41 0.82 -12.41 -10.74
N LEU A 42 -0.17 -13.32 -10.71
CA LEU A 42 -1.59 -13.00 -10.74
C LEU A 42 -2.28 -13.69 -9.57
N ILE A 43 -2.73 -12.92 -8.60
CA ILE A 43 -3.60 -13.39 -7.52
C ILE A 43 -4.91 -12.63 -7.63
N LEU A 44 -5.99 -13.33 -7.95
CA LEU A 44 -7.31 -12.72 -8.06
C LEU A 44 -7.99 -12.68 -6.68
N PRO A 45 -8.74 -11.61 -6.35
CA PRO A 45 -9.37 -11.44 -5.04
C PRO A 45 -10.67 -12.26 -4.90
N THR A 46 -10.61 -13.57 -5.14
CA THR A 46 -11.76 -14.48 -5.09
C THR A 46 -11.92 -15.20 -3.75
N SER A 47 -10.89 -15.18 -2.91
CA SER A 47 -10.83 -15.88 -1.62
C SER A 47 -11.40 -15.09 -0.44
N GLY A 48 -11.73 -13.81 -0.64
CA GLY A 48 -12.11 -12.89 0.44
C GLY A 48 -10.96 -12.46 1.35
N ARG A 49 -9.72 -12.90 1.07
CA ARG A 49 -8.53 -12.54 1.85
C ARG A 49 -8.16 -11.08 1.62
N TYR A 50 -7.72 -10.41 2.69
CA TYR A 50 -7.33 -9.00 2.66
C TYR A 50 -6.20 -8.72 3.64
N PHE A 51 -5.38 -7.73 3.30
CA PHE A 51 -4.35 -7.17 4.18
C PHE A 51 -4.74 -5.76 4.63
N GLN A 52 -4.18 -5.33 5.76
CA GLN A 52 -4.32 -3.97 6.25
C GLN A 52 -3.25 -3.07 5.62
N VAL A 53 -3.60 -1.83 5.33
CA VAL A 53 -2.67 -0.81 4.85
C VAL A 53 -2.23 0.02 6.07
N PRO A 54 -0.96 -0.06 6.49
CA PRO A 54 -0.47 0.68 7.66
C PRO A 54 -0.27 2.16 7.33
N TYR A 55 -0.55 3.04 8.28
CA TYR A 55 -0.24 4.46 8.17
C TYR A 55 1.25 4.69 7.89
N GLY A 56 2.12 3.87 8.47
CA GLY A 56 3.57 3.94 8.25
C GLY A 56 4.03 3.87 6.79
N CYS A 57 3.25 3.30 5.86
CA CYS A 57 3.60 3.28 4.44
C CYS A 57 3.29 4.61 3.71
N LEU A 58 2.55 5.50 4.36
CA LEU A 58 2.24 6.85 3.87
C LEU A 58 3.25 7.90 4.33
N VAL A 59 4.00 7.61 5.40
CA VAL A 59 4.88 8.58 6.07
C VAL A 59 6.32 8.42 5.58
N PRO A 60 6.87 9.39 4.82
CA PRO A 60 8.26 9.34 4.37
C PRO A 60 9.25 9.50 5.54
N GLN A 61 10.41 8.87 5.41
CA GLN A 61 11.52 9.08 6.34
C GLN A 61 12.29 10.36 6.00
N GLY A 62 12.67 11.14 7.03
CA GLY A 62 13.52 12.32 6.90
C GLY A 62 12.83 13.60 6.43
N VAL A 63 11.51 13.61 6.30
CA VAL A 63 10.71 14.81 6.00
C VAL A 63 9.51 14.86 6.93
N ASP A 64 9.39 15.94 7.69
CA ASP A 64 8.25 16.18 8.57
C ASP A 64 7.12 16.91 7.83
N ASN A 65 5.89 16.77 8.35
CA ASN A 65 4.69 17.41 7.81
C ASN A 65 4.40 17.10 6.33
N LEU A 66 4.76 15.88 5.89
CA LEU A 66 4.50 15.38 4.53
C LEU A 66 3.87 13.99 4.62
N LEU A 67 2.77 13.79 3.89
CA LEU A 67 2.17 12.47 3.67
C LEU A 67 2.12 12.17 2.17
N VAL A 68 2.26 10.89 1.84
CA VAL A 68 2.23 10.40 0.46
C VAL A 68 1.19 9.31 0.34
N ALA A 69 0.35 9.39 -0.70
CA ALA A 69 -0.71 8.43 -0.97
C ALA A 69 -0.72 7.99 -2.44
N GLY A 70 -1.34 6.85 -2.72
CA GLY A 70 -1.45 6.29 -4.05
C GLY A 70 -0.22 5.48 -4.48
N ARG A 71 0.19 5.60 -5.74
CA ARG A 71 1.20 4.71 -6.35
C ARG A 71 2.62 4.88 -5.80
N CYS A 72 2.90 5.97 -5.10
CA CYS A 72 4.22 6.30 -4.57
C CYS A 72 4.41 5.93 -3.10
N VAL A 73 3.43 5.24 -2.48
CA VAL A 73 3.54 4.73 -1.11
C VAL A 73 4.67 3.72 -0.97
N ALA A 74 5.11 3.53 0.26
CA ALA A 74 6.28 2.73 0.58
C ALA A 74 5.99 1.23 0.51
N GLY A 75 6.84 0.49 -0.21
CA GLY A 75 6.70 -0.95 -0.36
C GLY A 75 7.67 -1.56 -1.36
N ASP A 76 7.83 -2.88 -1.29
CA ASP A 76 8.61 -3.66 -2.23
C ASP A 76 7.97 -3.73 -3.62
N LYS A 77 8.68 -4.37 -4.55
CA LYS A 77 8.25 -4.50 -5.94
C LYS A 77 6.92 -5.23 -6.08
N THR A 78 6.70 -6.30 -5.31
CA THR A 78 5.52 -7.16 -5.47
C THR A 78 4.33 -6.62 -4.69
N SER A 79 4.51 -6.05 -3.51
CA SER A 79 3.45 -5.34 -2.79
C SER A 79 2.97 -4.12 -3.59
N HIS A 80 3.87 -3.46 -4.33
CA HIS A 80 3.50 -2.38 -5.26
C HIS A 80 2.44 -2.80 -6.27
N ALA A 81 2.48 -4.04 -6.77
CA ALA A 81 1.48 -4.53 -7.71
C ALA A 81 0.07 -4.59 -7.11
N ALA A 82 -0.06 -4.69 -5.78
CA ALA A 82 -1.34 -4.56 -5.08
C ALA A 82 -1.69 -3.09 -4.81
N VAL A 83 -0.79 -2.34 -4.17
CA VAL A 83 -1.11 -0.99 -3.69
C VAL A 83 -1.26 0.05 -4.80
N ARG A 84 -0.70 -0.20 -6.00
CA ARG A 84 -0.87 0.67 -7.16
C ARG A 84 -2.26 0.59 -7.80
N ASN A 85 -3.11 -0.33 -7.35
CA ASN A 85 -4.49 -0.44 -7.82
C ASN A 85 -5.27 0.83 -7.43
N MET A 86 -6.12 1.33 -8.34
CA MET A 86 -6.91 2.54 -8.12
C MET A 86 -7.72 2.49 -6.82
N MET A 87 -8.27 1.32 -6.48
CA MET A 87 -9.04 1.13 -5.26
C MET A 87 -8.16 1.21 -4.00
N CYS A 88 -6.96 0.61 -4.00
CA CYS A 88 -6.01 0.75 -2.90
C CYS A 88 -5.50 2.20 -2.79
N CYS A 89 -5.33 2.90 -3.92
CA CYS A 89 -4.95 4.31 -3.92
C CYS A 89 -6.02 5.17 -3.23
N CYS A 90 -7.30 4.89 -3.46
CA CYS A 90 -8.40 5.56 -2.77
C CYS A 90 -8.33 5.36 -1.25
N VAL A 91 -8.07 4.12 -0.79
CA VAL A 91 -7.87 3.81 0.63
C VAL A 91 -6.73 4.62 1.23
N THR A 92 -5.56 4.62 0.58
CA THR A 92 -4.41 5.41 1.06
C THR A 92 -4.69 6.92 1.04
N GLY A 93 -5.45 7.40 0.04
CA GLY A 93 -5.81 8.82 -0.08
C GLY A 93 -6.75 9.27 1.04
N GLN A 94 -7.75 8.46 1.36
CA GLN A 94 -8.64 8.71 2.50
C GLN A 94 -7.86 8.70 3.82
N GLY A 95 -7.00 7.70 4.02
CA GLY A 95 -6.14 7.60 5.20
C GLY A 95 -5.23 8.81 5.38
N ALA A 96 -4.58 9.25 4.32
CA ALA A 96 -3.72 10.44 4.34
C ALA A 96 -4.53 11.73 4.59
N GLY A 97 -5.72 11.86 3.97
CA GLY A 97 -6.58 13.04 4.14
C GLY A 97 -7.08 13.19 5.58
N VAL A 98 -7.52 12.10 6.20
CA VAL A 98 -7.96 12.12 7.61
C VAL A 98 -6.80 12.42 8.56
N ALA A 99 -5.61 11.89 8.29
CA ALA A 99 -4.43 12.12 9.14
C ALA A 99 -3.82 13.52 8.99
N ALA A 100 -4.14 14.24 7.91
CA ALA A 100 -3.66 15.60 7.66
C ALA A 100 -4.63 16.69 8.13
N ALA A 101 -5.88 16.33 8.46
CA ALA A 101 -6.91 17.24 8.96
C ALA A 101 -6.71 17.56 10.45
#